data_AF-A0A972UAF2-F1
#
_entry.id   AF-A0A972UAF2-F1
#
_cell.length_a   1.000
_cell.length_b   1.000
_cell.length_c   1.000
_cell.angle_alpha   90.00
_cell.angle_beta   90.00
_cell.angle_gamma   90.00
#
_symmetry.space_group_name_H-M   'P 1'
#
loop_
_entity.id
_entity.type
_entity.pdbx_description
1 polymer ?
#
loop_
_entity_poly.entity_id
_entity_poly.type
_entity_poly.pdbx_seq_one_letter_code
_entity_poly.pdbx_strand_id
1 'polypeptide(L)'
;MRTTITLDDTIDRELKEIAGRGGVPYKVTLNRVLRAGLDALRRPTRPTPYRITPKSLGLLPGVDYDKVGQLADEMDDLSAIREDHAAP
;
A
#
# COMPACT_ATOMS: atom_id res chain seq x y z
N MET A 1 1.63 -22.83 -33.63
CA MET A 1 0.58 -22.19 -34.46
C MET A 1 1.06 -20.81 -34.90
N ARG A 2 0.65 -20.34 -36.09
CA ARG A 2 0.81 -18.96 -36.55
C ARG A 2 -0.51 -18.24 -36.31
N THR A 3 -0.46 -17.18 -35.53
CA THR A 3 -1.64 -16.37 -35.15
C THR A 3 -1.25 -14.91 -35.29
N THR A 4 -2.14 -14.11 -35.86
CA THR A 4 -2.02 -12.65 -35.85
C THR A 4 -2.91 -12.14 -34.74
N ILE A 5 -2.34 -11.37 -33.81
CA ILE A 5 -3.06 -10.73 -32.71
C ILE A 5 -2.77 -9.24 -32.75
N THR A 6 -3.75 -8.43 -32.42
CA THR A 6 -3.54 -6.99 -32.20
C THR A 6 -3.15 -6.79 -30.75
N LEU A 7 -2.07 -6.05 -30.51
CA LEU A 7 -1.59 -5.68 -29.18
C LEU A 7 -1.65 -4.17 -29.03
N ASP A 8 -1.92 -3.71 -27.80
CA ASP A 8 -1.74 -2.30 -27.45
C ASP A 8 -0.26 -1.92 -27.54
N ASP A 9 0.03 -0.70 -28.02
CA ASP A 9 1.39 -0.21 -28.23
C ASP A 9 2.23 -0.22 -26.93
N THR A 10 1.59 0.02 -25.78
CA THR A 10 2.28 0.00 -24.49
C THR A 10 2.70 -1.41 -24.10
N ILE A 11 1.84 -2.41 -24.32
CA ILE A 11 2.11 -3.82 -24.05
C ILE A 11 3.20 -4.34 -24.99
N ASP A 12 3.14 -3.98 -26.27
CA ASP A 12 4.15 -4.39 -27.25
C ASP A 12 5.55 -3.86 -26.89
N ARG A 13 5.63 -2.58 -26.49
CA ARG A 13 6.89 -1.96 -26.02
C ARG A 13 7.43 -2.67 -24.79
N GLU A 14 6.60 -2.93 -23.79
CA GLU A 14 7.02 -3.62 -22.57
C GLU A 14 7.54 -5.04 -22.86
N LEU A 15 6.86 -5.79 -23.73
CA LEU A 15 7.31 -7.11 -24.16
C LEU A 15 8.66 -7.06 -24.89
N LYS A 16 8.89 -6.05 -25.74
CA LYS A 16 10.18 -5.84 -26.42
C LYS A 16 11.30 -5.54 -25.42
N GLU A 17 11.04 -4.73 -24.41
CA GLU A 17 12.02 -4.44 -23.35
C GLU A 17 12.37 -5.69 -22.54
N ILE A 18 11.37 -6.48 -22.11
CA ILE A 18 11.60 -7.73 -21.37
C ILE A 18 12.41 -8.71 -22.24
N ALA A 19 12.04 -8.86 -23.51
CA ALA A 19 12.76 -9.69 -24.46
C ALA A 19 14.21 -9.24 -24.64
N GLY A 20 14.44 -7.93 -24.81
CA GLY A 20 15.76 -7.33 -24.98
C GLY A 20 16.65 -7.52 -23.74
N ARG A 21 16.13 -7.22 -22.54
CA ARG A 21 16.87 -7.40 -21.28
C ARG A 21 17.24 -8.85 -21.02
N GLY A 22 16.37 -9.79 -21.37
CA GLY A 22 16.59 -11.22 -21.17
C GLY A 22 17.41 -11.90 -22.28
N GLY A 23 17.66 -11.24 -23.41
CA GLY A 23 18.24 -11.88 -24.60
C GLY A 23 17.34 -13.00 -25.16
N VAL A 24 16.04 -12.94 -24.89
CA VAL A 24 15.08 -13.99 -25.25
C VAL A 24 14.26 -13.52 -26.46
N PRO A 25 14.00 -14.38 -27.47
CA PRO A 25 13.19 -13.99 -28.62
C PRO A 25 11.81 -13.48 -28.21
N TYR A 26 11.34 -12.40 -28.85
CA TYR A 26 10.05 -11.76 -28.56
C TYR A 26 8.88 -12.76 -28.46
N LYS A 27 8.80 -13.72 -29.40
CA LYS A 27 7.78 -14.78 -29.39
C LYS A 27 7.82 -15.63 -28.12
N VAL A 28 9.00 -15.96 -27.63
CA VAL A 28 9.16 -16.78 -26.41
C VAL A 28 8.71 -15.98 -25.20
N THR A 29 9.10 -14.70 -25.12
CA THR A 29 8.65 -13.76 -24.08
C THR A 29 7.13 -13.60 -24.09
N LEU A 30 6.53 -13.32 -25.24
CA LEU A 30 5.08 -13.19 -25.40
C LEU A 30 4.34 -14.45 -24.90
N ASN A 31 4.75 -15.64 -25.36
CA ASN A 31 4.10 -16.87 -24.92
C ASN A 31 4.28 -17.15 -23.43
N ARG A 32 5.44 -16.80 -22.85
CA ARG A 32 5.69 -16.95 -21.41
C ARG A 32 4.76 -16.03 -20.61
N VAL A 33 4.63 -14.77 -21.00
CA VAL A 33 3.74 -13.79 -20.35
C VAL A 33 2.29 -14.23 -20.46
N LEU A 34 1.83 -14.67 -21.63
CA LEU A 34 0.46 -15.17 -21.82
C LEU A 34 0.16 -16.38 -20.95
N ARG A 35 1.09 -17.34 -20.81
CA ARG A 35 0.91 -18.49 -19.91
C ARG A 35 0.79 -18.06 -18.45
N ALA A 36 1.67 -17.16 -18.00
CA ALA A 36 1.62 -16.63 -16.63
C ALA A 36 0.30 -15.91 -16.37
N GLY A 37 -0.19 -15.11 -17.32
CA GLY A 37 -1.48 -14.44 -17.24
C GLY A 37 -2.65 -15.44 -17.17
N LEU A 38 -2.65 -16.47 -18.01
CA LEU A 38 -3.68 -17.52 -17.98
C LEU A 38 -3.68 -18.30 -16.66
N ASP A 39 -2.51 -18.58 -16.08
CA ASP A 39 -2.41 -19.24 -14.78
C ASP A 39 -2.89 -18.35 -13.63
N ALA A 40 -2.58 -17.05 -13.67
CA ALA A 40 -3.08 -16.07 -12.71
C ALA A 40 -4.61 -15.94 -12.78
N LEU A 41 -5.20 -15.96 -13.98
CA LEU A 41 -6.65 -15.96 -14.17
C LEU A 41 -7.32 -17.22 -13.61
N ARG A 42 -6.65 -18.38 -13.70
CA ARG A 42 -7.16 -19.67 -13.16
C ARG A 42 -7.03 -19.77 -11.65
N ARG A 43 -6.08 -19.07 -11.06
CA ARG A 43 -5.80 -19.07 -9.61
C ARG A 43 -5.96 -17.66 -9.08
N PRO A 44 -7.20 -17.15 -8.94
CA PRO A 44 -7.41 -15.85 -8.33
C PRO A 44 -6.74 -15.85 -6.96
N THR A 45 -5.79 -14.92 -6.77
CA THR A 45 -5.16 -14.71 -5.48
C THR A 45 -6.25 -14.34 -4.49
N ARG A 46 -6.58 -15.28 -3.59
CA ARG A 46 -7.52 -14.97 -2.51
C ARG A 46 -6.90 -13.86 -1.68
N PRO A 47 -7.55 -12.70 -1.50
CA PRO A 47 -7.00 -11.64 -0.69
C PRO A 47 -6.74 -12.19 0.71
N THR A 48 -5.52 -12.01 1.21
CA THR A 48 -5.20 -12.35 2.59
C THR A 48 -6.00 -11.42 3.50
N PRO A 49 -6.77 -11.94 4.47
CA PRO A 49 -7.51 -11.10 5.39
C PRO A 49 -6.57 -10.12 6.09
N TYR A 50 -6.95 -8.85 6.16
CA TYR A 50 -6.23 -7.86 6.95
C TYR A 50 -6.26 -8.28 8.43
N ARG A 51 -5.08 -8.31 9.07
CA ARG A 51 -4.93 -8.63 10.49
C ARG A 51 -4.21 -7.49 11.19
N ILE A 52 -4.83 -6.95 12.25
CA ILE A 52 -4.20 -6.00 13.15
C ILE A 52 -3.67 -6.73 14.38
N THR A 53 -2.52 -6.27 14.89
CA THR A 53 -2.04 -6.64 16.23
C THR A 53 -2.28 -5.43 17.13
N PRO A 54 -3.35 -5.42 17.95
CA PRO A 54 -3.62 -4.29 18.82
C PRO A 54 -2.51 -4.16 19.86
N LYS A 55 -2.14 -2.92 20.17
CA LYS A 55 -1.25 -2.61 21.29
C LYS A 55 -2.08 -1.95 22.39
N SER A 56 -1.81 -2.33 23.63
CA SER A 56 -2.37 -1.63 24.78
C SER A 56 -1.74 -0.24 24.86
N LEU A 57 -2.57 0.81 24.81
CA LEU A 57 -2.12 2.21 24.89
C LEU A 57 -2.09 2.74 26.33
N GLY A 58 -2.47 1.93 27.34
CA GLY A 58 -2.47 2.38 28.73
C GLY A 58 -3.43 3.53 28.99
N LEU A 59 -4.70 3.37 28.57
CA LEU A 59 -5.72 4.41 28.71
C LEU A 59 -6.00 4.74 30.19
N LEU A 60 -6.04 6.04 30.49
CA LEU A 60 -6.31 6.59 31.80
C LEU A 60 -7.84 6.59 32.06
N PRO A 61 -8.27 6.19 33.26
CA PRO A 61 -9.68 6.25 33.65
C PRO A 61 -10.17 7.69 33.72
N GLY A 62 -11.39 7.93 33.23
CA GLY A 62 -12.02 9.26 33.22
C GLY A 62 -11.62 10.15 32.04
N VAL A 63 -10.72 9.70 31.17
CA VAL A 63 -10.35 10.41 29.94
C VAL A 63 -11.22 9.92 28.79
N ASP A 64 -11.96 10.85 28.18
CA ASP A 64 -12.72 10.62 26.95
C ASP A 64 -11.80 10.81 25.73
N TYR A 65 -11.33 9.70 25.18
CA TYR A 65 -10.40 9.68 24.05
C TYR A 65 -11.06 10.03 22.70
N ASP A 66 -12.39 10.07 22.62
CA ASP A 66 -13.08 10.60 21.44
C ASP A 66 -13.03 12.15 21.40
N LYS A 67 -12.60 12.78 22.50
CA LYS A 67 -12.41 14.23 22.65
C LYS A 67 -10.95 14.63 22.84
N VAL A 68 -10.03 13.92 22.18
CA VAL A 68 -8.58 14.19 22.24
C VAL A 68 -8.20 15.63 21.94
N GLY A 69 -8.94 16.34 21.08
CA GLY A 69 -8.70 17.77 20.82
C GLY A 69 -8.93 18.64 22.05
N GLN A 70 -10.06 18.46 22.75
CA GLN A 70 -10.37 19.22 23.96
C GLN A 70 -9.38 18.92 25.09
N LEU A 71 -8.94 17.66 25.19
CA LEU A 71 -7.91 17.27 26.15
C LEU A 71 -6.56 17.96 25.86
N ALA A 72 -6.20 18.09 24.58
CA ALA A 72 -4.99 18.80 24.18
C ALA A 72 -5.08 20.30 24.48
N ASP A 73 -6.23 20.91 24.18
CA ASP A 73 -6.48 22.33 24.48
C ASP A 73 -6.39 22.62 25.99
N GLU A 74 -7.00 21.77 26.84
CA GLU A 74 -6.91 21.91 28.30
C GLU A 74 -5.48 21.73 28.83
N MET A 75 -4.69 20.81 28.23
CA MET A 75 -3.28 20.64 28.59
C MET A 75 -2.43 21.87 28.23
N ASP A 76 -2.70 22.48 27.07
CA ASP A 76 -2.01 23.70 26.63
C ASP A 76 -2.37 24.88 27.55
N ASP A 77 -3.64 25.06 27.88
CA ASP A 77 -4.11 26.09 28.82
C ASP A 77 -3.47 25.95 30.21
N LEU A 78 -3.40 24.72 30.74
CA LEU A 78 -2.75 24.43 32.02
C LEU A 78 -1.23 24.69 31.99
N SER A 79 -0.59 24.48 30.84
CA SER A 79 0.84 24.74 30.66
C SER A 79 1.15 26.24 30.62
N ALA A 80 0.28 27.04 30.00
CA ALA A 80 0.40 28.50 29.95
C ALA A 80 0.26 29.13 31.34
N ILE A 81 -0.70 28.67 32.15
CA ILE A 81 -0.87 29.14 33.55
C ILE A 81 0.36 28.86 34.41
N ARG A 82 1.04 27.73 34.17
CA ARG A 82 2.25 27.36 34.90
C ARG A 82 3.47 28.21 34.50
N GLU A 83 3.55 28.63 33.25
CA GLU A 83 4.65 29.47 32.75
C GLU A 83 4.54 30.91 33.27
N ASP A 84 3.32 31.47 33.34
CA ASP A 84 3.05 32.81 33.87
C ASP A 84 3.35 32.94 35.39
N HIS A 85 3.20 31.86 36.15
CA HIS A 85 3.52 31.84 37.59
C HIS A 85 5.01 31.51 37.89
N ALA A 86 5.85 31.32 36.87
CA ALA A 86 7.27 31.00 37.02
C ALA A 86 8.24 32.14 36.65
N ALA A 87 7.74 33.33 36.28
CA ALA A 87 8.56 34.53 36.10
C ALA A 87 8.59 35.39 37.38
N PRO A 88 9.77 35.90 37.81
CA PRO A 88 9.96 36.56 39.10
C PRO A 88 9.30 37.94 39.24
#